data_AF-A0A9P0MXU1-F1
#
_entry.id   AF-A0A9P0MXU1-F1
#
_cell.length_a   1.000
_cell.length_b   1.000
_cell.length_c   1.000
_cell.angle_alpha   90.00
_cell.angle_beta   90.00
_cell.angle_gamma   90.00
#
_symmetry.space_group_name_H-M   'P 1'
#
loop_
_entity.id
_entity.type
_entity.pdbx_description
1 polymer ?
#
loop_
_entity_poly.entity_id
_entity_poly.type
_entity_poly.pdbx_seq_one_letter_code
_entity_poly.pdbx_strand_id
1 'polypeptide(L)'
;MYSPRQKILWFAFSTRILLIFLQAISNLIIPDHNANVFISPEDPNLRKSNADVIVDKLLGGMKRWDAQYFIHIAQFGYTYENCLAFFPLFPLLVRYFAYGLNSVFGTVLNFHSNLLISATILNIIFFIKSADVLHRLSLRILRSECRAYKSVVLYCVNPASIFFSAPYSESLFAWMSFYTMFKCTESETLRFANIDIMSGLPAGFSMITRSNGSVNLGFIFYATFKNVIERTIPEIIYKYRTLKHKIILPFLLLPLFTTLVSVFLTVTIALLPFLLVQTYNYLKYCVHNDHNLPEFLSNTEYVLPGSAESPGVTVVYHCHIPIYKVITGMLVSSNIIN
;
A
#
# COMPACT_ATOMS: atom_id res chain seq x y z
N MET A 1 28.51 17.95 -11.87
CA MET A 1 27.15 18.53 -11.92
C MET A 1 26.14 17.38 -11.72
N TYR A 2 25.23 17.46 -10.72
CA TYR A 2 24.26 16.38 -10.48
C TYR A 2 23.24 16.26 -11.63
N SER A 3 22.88 15.03 -11.99
CA SER A 3 21.81 14.77 -12.97
C SER A 3 20.46 15.24 -12.42
N PRO A 4 19.48 15.62 -13.27
CA PRO A 4 18.16 16.06 -12.82
C PRO A 4 17.46 15.04 -11.92
N ARG A 5 17.62 13.75 -12.22
CA ARG A 5 17.18 12.65 -11.36
C ARG A 5 17.82 12.67 -9.98
N GLN A 6 19.14 12.84 -9.87
CA GLN A 6 19.83 12.93 -8.57
C GLN A 6 19.33 14.13 -7.75
N LYS A 7 19.11 15.28 -8.40
CA LYS A 7 18.55 16.47 -7.73
C LYS A 7 17.18 16.18 -7.13
N ILE A 8 16.32 15.45 -7.85
CA ILE A 8 15.00 15.05 -7.35
C ILE A 8 15.11 14.14 -6.13
N LEU A 9 15.98 13.13 -6.17
CA LEU A 9 16.14 12.20 -5.04
C LEU A 9 16.63 12.93 -3.78
N TRP A 10 17.60 13.82 -3.93
CA TRP A 10 18.08 14.67 -2.83
C TRP A 10 17.01 15.61 -2.31
N PHE A 11 16.21 16.20 -3.20
CA PHE A 11 15.09 17.06 -2.80
C PHE A 11 14.01 16.29 -2.05
N ALA A 12 13.62 15.11 -2.55
CA ALA A 12 12.69 14.22 -1.88
C ALA A 12 13.18 13.84 -0.47
N PHE A 13 14.43 13.40 -0.34
CA PHE A 13 15.03 13.10 0.96
C PHE A 13 15.04 14.32 1.90
N SER A 14 15.52 15.48 1.41
CA SER A 14 15.64 16.69 2.21
C SER A 14 14.28 17.18 2.72
N THR A 15 13.24 17.13 1.89
CA THR A 15 11.87 17.48 2.32
C THR A 15 11.34 16.56 3.41
N ARG A 16 11.67 15.25 3.37
CA ARG A 16 11.26 14.31 4.42
C ARG A 16 11.96 14.61 5.75
N ILE A 17 13.27 14.85 5.72
CA ILE A 17 14.03 15.20 6.92
C ILE A 17 13.53 16.52 7.52
N LEU A 18 13.29 17.53 6.68
CA LEU A 18 12.72 18.80 7.12
C LEU A 18 11.37 18.60 7.81
N LEU A 19 10.49 17.76 7.26
CA LEU A 19 9.18 17.50 7.86
C LEU A 19 9.26 16.74 9.19
N ILE A 20 10.17 15.76 9.30
CA ILE A 20 10.40 15.06 10.57
C ILE A 20 10.91 16.04 11.63
N PHE A 21 11.80 16.96 11.24
CA PHE A 21 12.29 18.00 12.15
C PHE A 21 11.18 18.97 12.57
N LEU A 22 10.39 19.48 11.62
CA LEU A 22 9.25 20.36 11.91
C LEU A 22 8.21 19.66 12.79
N GLN A 23 7.93 18.39 12.53
CA GLN A 23 7.04 17.57 13.35
C GLN A 23 7.56 17.42 14.78
N ALA A 24 8.85 17.14 14.95
CA ALA A 24 9.46 17.02 16.28
C ALA A 24 9.36 18.34 17.06
N ILE A 25 9.60 19.49 16.42
CA ILE A 25 9.41 20.81 17.03
C ILE A 25 7.95 21.04 17.41
N SER A 26 7.02 20.77 16.49
CA SER A 26 5.59 20.93 16.74
C SER A 26 5.11 20.07 17.91
N ASN A 27 5.60 18.84 18.01
CA ASN A 27 5.29 17.91 19.11
C ASN A 27 5.79 18.41 20.48
N LEU A 28 6.82 19.26 20.52
CA LEU A 28 7.33 19.86 21.75
C LEU A 28 6.58 21.12 22.16
N ILE A 29 6.02 21.86 21.20
CA ILE A 29 5.41 23.18 21.43
C ILE A 29 3.89 23.07 21.57
N ILE A 30 3.26 22.23 20.75
CA ILE A 30 1.80 22.16 20.61
C ILE A 30 1.29 20.98 21.43
N PRO A 31 0.37 21.20 22.40
CA PRO A 31 -0.22 20.11 23.15
C PRO A 31 -1.10 19.25 22.25
N ASP A 32 -1.13 17.94 22.52
CA ASP A 32 -1.95 17.01 21.77
C ASP A 32 -3.44 17.29 21.95
N HIS A 33 -4.17 17.33 20.84
CA HIS A 33 -5.62 17.36 20.84
C HIS A 33 -6.18 15.97 21.21
N ASN A 34 -7.09 15.91 22.19
CA ASN A 34 -7.81 14.68 22.49
C ASN A 34 -9.00 14.52 21.54
N ALA A 35 -8.81 13.71 20.50
CA ALA A 35 -9.82 13.46 19.48
C ALA A 35 -10.80 12.32 19.83
N ASN A 36 -10.68 11.67 21.00
CA ASN A 36 -11.45 10.47 21.37
C ASN A 36 -11.41 9.35 20.30
N VAL A 37 -10.29 9.23 19.59
CA VAL A 37 -10.04 8.20 18.57
C VAL A 37 -9.31 7.02 19.20
N PHE A 38 -9.32 5.87 18.54
CA PHE A 38 -8.56 4.68 18.95
C PHE A 38 -7.11 5.01 19.33
N ILE A 39 -6.74 4.57 20.52
CA ILE A 39 -5.37 4.57 21.03
C ILE A 39 -5.02 3.12 21.32
N SER A 40 -3.90 2.66 20.76
CA SER A 40 -3.44 1.30 21.04
C SER A 40 -3.17 1.14 22.54
N PRO A 41 -3.72 0.12 23.21
CA PRO A 41 -3.35 -0.19 24.59
C PRO A 41 -1.84 -0.39 24.70
N GLU A 42 -1.23 0.22 25.73
CA GLU A 42 0.18 0.00 26.05
C GLU A 42 0.32 -1.28 26.86
N ASP A 43 1.33 -2.09 26.52
CA ASP A 43 1.68 -3.26 27.33
C ASP A 43 2.22 -2.77 28.69
N PRO A 44 1.57 -3.13 29.82
CA PRO A 44 1.96 -2.67 31.15
C PRO A 44 3.37 -3.14 31.56
N ASN A 45 3.87 -4.22 30.97
CA ASN A 45 5.19 -4.77 31.25
C ASN A 45 6.27 -4.23 30.31
N LEU A 46 5.93 -3.30 29.41
CA LEU A 46 6.87 -2.77 28.43
C LEU A 46 7.96 -1.95 29.12
N ARG A 47 9.22 -2.38 28.96
CA ARG A 47 10.38 -1.62 29.43
C ARG A 47 10.45 -0.26 28.75
N LYS A 48 10.53 0.81 29.53
CA LYS A 48 10.77 2.18 29.04
C LYS A 48 12.17 2.63 29.42
N SER A 49 13.07 2.73 28.44
CA SER A 49 14.41 3.30 28.60
C SER A 49 14.42 4.81 28.31
N ASN A 50 15.51 5.49 28.67
CA ASN A 50 15.72 6.89 28.27
C ASN A 50 15.75 7.07 26.75
N ALA A 51 16.24 6.08 26.00
CA ALA A 51 16.24 6.11 24.54
C ALA A 51 14.82 6.05 23.98
N ASP A 52 13.94 5.26 24.59
CA ASP A 52 12.51 5.20 24.21
C ASP A 52 11.81 6.55 24.43
N VAL A 53 12.13 7.24 25.53
CA VAL A 53 11.60 8.59 25.80
C VAL A 53 12.07 9.60 24.74
N ILE A 54 13.31 9.50 24.28
CA ILE A 54 13.82 10.36 23.20
C ILE A 54 13.09 10.06 21.90
N VAL A 55 12.90 8.79 21.56
CA VAL A 55 12.16 8.37 20.35
C VAL A 55 10.73 8.87 20.41
N ASP A 56 10.05 8.73 21.53
CA ASP A 56 8.67 9.20 21.70
C ASP A 56 8.57 10.73 21.61
N LYS A 57 9.52 11.48 22.18
CA LYS A 57 9.55 12.94 22.03
C LYS A 57 9.76 13.39 20.58
N LEU A 58 10.61 12.69 19.82
CA LEU A 58 10.94 13.06 18.45
C LEU A 58 9.90 12.58 17.43
N LEU A 59 9.38 11.36 17.59
CA LEU A 59 8.54 10.68 16.60
C LEU A 59 7.11 10.43 17.08
N GLY A 60 6.80 10.59 18.38
CA GLY A 60 5.51 10.24 18.98
C GLY A 60 4.33 10.99 18.37
N GLY A 61 4.51 12.25 17.98
CA GLY A 61 3.46 12.99 17.27
C GLY A 61 3.08 12.39 15.91
N MET A 62 3.95 11.58 15.29
CA MET A 62 3.61 10.86 14.06
C MET A 62 2.76 9.61 14.33
N LYS A 63 2.71 9.10 15.56
CA LYS A 63 1.90 7.94 15.96
C LYS A 63 0.43 8.31 16.20
N ARG A 64 -0.05 9.49 15.79
CA ARG A 64 -1.44 9.94 16.04
C ARG A 64 -2.40 9.48 14.94
N TRP A 65 -3.69 9.49 15.24
CA TRP A 65 -4.75 9.07 14.31
C TRP A 65 -4.54 7.64 13.81
N ASP A 66 -4.76 7.39 12.51
CA ASP A 66 -4.66 6.08 11.90
C ASP A 66 -3.27 5.41 12.02
N ALA A 67 -2.21 6.17 12.28
CA ALA A 67 -0.89 5.60 12.57
C ALA A 67 -0.91 4.67 13.80
N GLN A 68 -1.83 4.89 14.75
CA GLN A 68 -2.05 3.98 15.87
C GLN A 68 -2.42 2.59 15.39
N TYR A 69 -3.30 2.46 14.39
CA TYR A 69 -3.68 1.16 13.85
C TYR A 69 -2.53 0.46 13.14
N PHE A 70 -1.78 1.19 12.31
CA PHE A 70 -0.63 0.59 11.60
C PHE A 70 0.44 0.07 12.56
N ILE A 71 0.77 0.84 13.60
CA ILE A 71 1.73 0.42 14.63
C ILE A 71 1.14 -0.71 15.49
N HIS A 72 -0.13 -0.64 15.87
CA HIS A 72 -0.82 -1.69 16.61
C HIS A 72 -0.81 -3.01 15.86
N ILE A 73 -1.19 -3.00 14.57
CA ILE A 73 -1.15 -4.19 13.72
C ILE A 73 0.29 -4.68 13.55
N ALA A 74 1.27 -3.79 13.41
CA ALA A 74 2.67 -4.20 13.35
C ALA A 74 3.16 -4.82 14.66
N GLN A 75 2.62 -4.42 15.82
CA GLN A 75 3.03 -4.94 17.13
C GLN A 75 2.29 -6.22 17.53
N PHE A 76 0.96 -6.21 17.48
CA PHE A 76 0.09 -7.25 18.03
C PHE A 76 -0.68 -8.03 16.95
N GLY A 77 -0.73 -7.51 15.72
CA GLY A 77 -1.50 -8.09 14.62
C GLY A 77 -2.95 -7.61 14.63
N TYR A 78 -3.81 -8.33 13.90
CA TYR A 78 -5.24 -8.03 13.84
C TYR A 78 -5.95 -8.55 15.09
N THR A 79 -6.02 -7.72 16.11
CA THR A 79 -6.64 -8.00 17.43
C THR A 79 -8.09 -7.53 17.51
N TYR A 80 -8.44 -6.51 16.73
CA TYR A 80 -9.76 -5.86 16.71
C TYR A 80 -10.34 -5.81 15.28
N GLU A 81 -11.66 -5.89 15.16
CA GLU A 81 -12.34 -5.84 13.85
C GLU A 81 -12.06 -4.53 13.09
N ASN A 82 -11.99 -3.39 13.77
CA ASN A 82 -11.69 -2.11 13.14
C ASN A 82 -10.27 -2.05 12.52
N CYS A 83 -9.33 -2.89 12.97
CA CYS A 83 -8.02 -3.03 12.34
C CYS A 83 -8.12 -3.56 10.89
N LEU A 84 -9.21 -4.24 10.51
CA LEU A 84 -9.39 -4.81 9.16
C LEU A 84 -9.42 -3.75 8.04
N ALA A 85 -9.70 -2.49 8.37
CA ALA A 85 -9.62 -1.38 7.42
C ALA A 85 -8.17 -1.08 6.97
N PHE A 86 -7.18 -1.47 7.77
CA PHE A 86 -5.76 -1.21 7.55
C PHE A 86 -5.06 -2.46 7.03
N PHE A 87 -4.74 -2.46 5.74
CA PHE A 87 -4.25 -3.63 5.04
C PHE A 87 -2.81 -4.03 5.44
N PRO A 88 -2.44 -5.32 5.30
CA PRO A 88 -1.31 -5.89 6.03
C PRO A 88 0.08 -5.54 5.50
N LEU A 89 0.23 -5.20 4.21
CA LEU A 89 1.57 -5.15 3.60
C LEU A 89 2.50 -4.15 4.30
N PHE A 90 2.01 -2.94 4.59
CA PHE A 90 2.81 -1.94 5.29
C PHE A 90 3.16 -2.34 6.74
N PRO A 91 2.19 -2.65 7.63
CA PRO A 91 2.50 -3.12 8.98
C PRO A 91 3.42 -4.34 9.02
N LEU A 92 3.29 -5.28 8.07
CA LEU A 92 4.17 -6.45 8.00
C LEU A 92 5.62 -6.05 7.69
N LEU A 93 5.85 -5.17 6.71
CA LEU A 93 7.19 -4.67 6.40
C LEU A 93 7.80 -3.93 7.60
N VAL A 94 6.99 -3.11 8.29
CA VAL A 94 7.40 -2.41 9.51
C VAL A 94 7.79 -3.41 10.60
N ARG A 95 6.97 -4.44 10.85
CA ARG A 95 7.25 -5.50 11.84
C ARG A 95 8.56 -6.22 11.56
N TYR A 96 8.77 -6.71 10.34
CA TYR A 96 9.97 -7.46 10.00
C TYR A 96 11.23 -6.59 10.05
N PHE A 97 11.14 -5.34 9.59
CA PHE A 97 12.25 -4.39 9.72
C PHE A 97 12.55 -4.08 11.20
N ALA A 98 11.51 -3.94 12.03
CA ALA A 98 11.66 -3.73 13.47
C ALA A 98 12.28 -4.93 14.18
N TYR A 99 11.98 -6.18 13.78
CA TYR A 99 12.70 -7.35 14.31
C TYR A 99 14.19 -7.28 13.98
N GLY A 100 14.55 -6.84 12.76
CA GLY A 100 15.93 -6.60 12.37
C GLY A 100 16.61 -5.50 13.18
N LEU A 101 15.93 -4.41 13.48
CA LEU A 101 16.46 -3.37 14.38
C LEU A 101 16.56 -3.88 15.83
N ASN A 102 15.57 -4.64 16.28
CA ASN A 102 15.52 -5.15 17.65
C ASN A 102 16.62 -6.17 17.94
N SER A 103 17.07 -6.95 16.95
CA SER A 103 18.22 -7.85 17.15
C SER A 103 19.53 -7.10 17.41
N VAL A 104 19.64 -5.85 16.96
CA VAL A 104 20.84 -4.99 17.15
C VAL A 104 20.67 -4.04 18.33
N PHE A 105 19.51 -3.40 18.45
CA PHE A 105 19.23 -2.32 19.40
C PHE A 105 18.28 -2.71 20.54
N GLY A 106 17.82 -3.97 20.62
CA GLY A 106 16.81 -4.41 21.60
C GLY A 106 17.24 -4.31 23.06
N THR A 107 18.55 -4.19 23.34
CA THR A 107 19.07 -3.92 24.69
C THR A 107 18.89 -2.44 25.10
N VAL A 108 18.78 -1.54 24.12
CA VAL A 108 18.65 -0.09 24.32
C VAL A 108 17.20 0.35 24.12
N LEU A 109 16.58 -0.02 23.01
CA LEU A 109 15.22 0.37 22.62
C LEU A 109 14.25 -0.78 22.79
N ASN A 110 13.04 -0.47 23.23
CA ASN A 110 11.96 -1.44 23.23
C ASN A 110 11.40 -1.68 21.82
N PHE A 111 10.62 -2.75 21.66
CA PHE A 111 10.08 -3.12 20.35
C PHE A 111 9.15 -2.05 19.76
N HIS A 112 8.39 -1.33 20.60
CA HIS A 112 7.49 -0.27 20.15
C HIS A 112 8.24 0.92 19.52
N SER A 113 9.31 1.39 20.15
CA SER A 113 10.20 2.42 19.61
C SER A 113 10.86 1.96 18.32
N ASN A 114 11.29 0.69 18.25
CA ASN A 114 11.83 0.10 17.03
C ASN A 114 10.81 0.08 15.89
N LEU A 115 9.51 -0.15 16.16
CA LEU A 115 8.45 -0.06 15.16
C LEU A 115 8.28 1.37 14.62
N LEU A 116 8.30 2.39 15.49
CA LEU A 116 8.20 3.79 15.06
C LEU A 116 9.38 4.22 14.18
N ILE A 117 10.59 3.86 14.58
CA ILE A 117 11.80 4.11 13.80
C ILE A 117 11.70 3.39 12.45
N SER A 118 11.30 2.12 12.47
CA SER A 118 11.14 1.30 11.26
C SER A 118 10.14 1.90 10.28
N ALA A 119 8.97 2.29 10.76
CA ALA A 119 7.94 2.91 9.93
C ALA A 119 8.43 4.22 9.30
N THR A 120 9.12 5.06 10.08
CA THR A 120 9.68 6.33 9.62
C THR A 120 10.73 6.11 8.52
N ILE A 121 11.70 5.21 8.76
CA ILE A 121 12.77 4.90 7.79
C ILE A 121 12.17 4.32 6.51
N LEU A 122 11.28 3.34 6.64
CA LEU A 122 10.63 2.71 5.48
C LEU A 122 9.83 3.74 4.67
N ASN A 123 9.11 4.65 5.31
CA ASN A 123 8.36 5.68 4.58
C ASN A 123 9.26 6.70 3.88
N ILE A 124 10.42 7.06 4.44
CA ILE A 124 11.43 7.85 3.71
C ILE A 124 11.89 7.09 2.45
N ILE A 125 12.21 5.81 2.59
CA ILE A 125 12.68 4.97 1.46
C ILE A 125 11.60 4.87 0.39
N PHE A 126 10.37 4.51 0.77
CA PHE A 126 9.25 4.36 -0.16
C PHE A 126 8.90 5.67 -0.84
N PHE A 127 8.96 6.81 -0.13
CA PHE A 127 8.72 8.12 -0.71
C PHE A 127 9.78 8.52 -1.76
N ILE A 128 11.06 8.23 -1.48
CA ILE A 128 12.13 8.49 -2.46
C ILE A 128 11.95 7.59 -3.69
N LYS A 129 11.57 6.33 -3.49
CA LYS A 129 11.27 5.40 -4.59
C LYS A 129 10.04 5.83 -5.39
N SER A 130 8.97 6.29 -4.73
CA SER A 130 7.77 6.81 -5.41
C SER A 130 8.11 8.04 -6.24
N ALA A 131 8.91 8.98 -5.71
CA ALA A 131 9.38 10.16 -6.42
C ALA A 131 10.24 9.80 -7.64
N ASP A 132 11.15 8.82 -7.53
CA ASP A 132 11.96 8.34 -8.66
C ASP A 132 11.10 7.78 -9.79
N VAL A 133 10.13 6.93 -9.44
CA VAL A 133 9.25 6.28 -10.41
C VAL A 133 8.30 7.31 -11.02
N LEU A 134 7.76 8.23 -10.23
CA LEU A 134 6.91 9.33 -10.72
C LEU A 134 7.67 10.21 -11.72
N HIS A 135 8.95 10.49 -11.48
CA HIS A 135 9.78 11.24 -12.42
C HIS A 135 9.89 10.51 -13.76
N ARG A 136 10.24 9.21 -13.74
CA ARG A 136 10.36 8.38 -14.94
C ARG A 136 9.04 8.26 -15.70
N LEU A 137 7.94 8.07 -14.98
CA LEU A 137 6.59 8.04 -15.54
C LEU A 137 6.23 9.37 -16.19
N SER A 138 6.47 10.49 -15.49
CA SER A 138 6.19 11.84 -15.99
C SER A 138 7.04 12.17 -17.23
N LEU A 139 8.31 11.77 -17.25
CA LEU A 139 9.18 11.94 -18.43
C LEU A 139 8.60 11.22 -19.65
N ARG A 140 8.12 9.99 -19.46
CA ARG A 140 7.57 9.16 -20.55
C ARG A 140 6.24 9.70 -21.07
N ILE A 141 5.36 10.16 -20.19
CA ILE A 141 4.04 10.68 -20.56
C ILE A 141 4.12 12.11 -21.11
N LEU A 142 4.80 13.01 -20.41
CA LEU A 142 4.83 14.43 -20.76
C LEU A 142 5.89 14.78 -21.82
N ARG A 143 6.82 13.85 -22.10
CA ARG A 143 7.92 13.99 -23.08
C ARG A 143 8.74 15.28 -22.90
N SER A 144 8.83 15.77 -21.66
CA SER A 144 9.53 17.01 -21.32
C SER A 144 10.15 16.89 -19.93
N GLU A 145 11.48 17.08 -19.87
CA GLU A 145 12.23 17.00 -18.61
C GLU A 145 11.84 18.11 -17.63
N CYS A 146 11.62 19.32 -18.12
CA CYS A 146 11.18 20.44 -17.29
C CYS A 146 9.82 20.17 -16.62
N ARG A 147 8.85 19.62 -17.37
CA ARG A 147 7.52 19.29 -16.83
C ARG A 147 7.58 18.12 -15.84
N ALA A 148 8.36 17.09 -16.17
CA ALA A 148 8.54 15.93 -15.29
C ALA A 148 9.22 16.33 -13.97
N TYR A 149 10.25 17.16 -14.02
CA TYR A 149 10.92 17.69 -12.84
C TYR A 149 9.95 18.49 -11.95
N LYS A 150 9.19 19.43 -12.54
CA LYS A 150 8.19 20.23 -11.80
C LYS A 150 7.10 19.36 -11.15
N SER A 151 6.62 18.33 -11.85
CA SER A 151 5.64 17.37 -11.31
C SER A 151 6.13 16.73 -10.01
N VAL A 152 7.38 16.25 -9.98
CA VAL A 152 7.92 15.59 -8.79
C VAL A 152 8.25 16.58 -7.67
N VAL A 153 8.71 17.79 -8.01
CA VAL A 153 8.90 18.84 -7.00
C VAL A 153 7.58 19.14 -6.30
N LEU A 154 6.48 19.33 -7.04
CA LEU A 154 5.15 19.55 -6.49
C LEU A 154 4.68 18.37 -5.62
N TYR A 155 4.94 17.14 -6.06
CA TYR A 155 4.69 15.94 -5.24
C TYR A 155 5.46 15.95 -3.91
N CYS A 156 6.71 16.43 -3.92
CA CYS A 156 7.56 16.50 -2.72
C CYS A 156 7.12 17.56 -1.69
N VAL A 157 6.45 18.63 -2.12
CA VAL A 157 6.01 19.75 -1.27
C VAL A 157 4.50 19.77 -1.00
N ASN A 158 3.79 18.68 -1.26
CA ASN A 158 2.36 18.56 -1.01
C ASN A 158 2.04 18.86 0.48
N PRO A 159 1.02 19.67 0.82
CA PRO A 159 0.61 19.89 2.22
C PRO A 159 0.27 18.59 2.96
N ALA A 160 -0.25 17.57 2.27
CA ALA A 160 -0.54 16.24 2.84
C ALA A 160 0.73 15.37 3.02
N SER A 161 1.92 15.96 2.93
CA SER A 161 3.21 15.27 3.04
C SER A 161 3.45 14.56 4.37
N ILE A 162 2.74 14.93 5.44
CA ILE A 162 2.87 14.27 6.74
C ILE A 162 2.44 12.80 6.67
N PHE A 163 1.38 12.47 5.91
CA PHE A 163 0.93 11.08 5.70
C PHE A 163 1.94 10.23 4.93
N PHE A 164 2.83 10.86 4.16
CA PHE A 164 3.92 10.18 3.48
C PHE A 164 5.15 9.95 4.38
N SER A 165 5.15 10.44 5.63
CA SER A 165 6.28 10.34 6.57
C SER A 165 5.91 9.67 7.88
N ALA A 166 4.72 9.96 8.41
CA ALA A 166 4.15 9.26 9.55
C ALA A 166 3.92 7.78 9.23
N PRO A 167 3.73 6.88 10.23
CA PRO A 167 3.48 5.45 10.06
C PRO A 167 2.16 5.10 9.34
N TYR A 168 2.06 5.47 8.07
CA TYR A 168 0.95 5.13 7.21
C TYR A 168 1.41 4.47 5.90
N SER A 169 0.46 3.88 5.16
CA SER A 169 0.72 3.10 3.94
C SER A 169 0.83 3.91 2.64
N GLU A 170 0.60 5.24 2.65
CA GLU A 170 0.48 6.09 1.46
C GLU A 170 1.76 6.12 0.62
N SER A 171 2.94 6.18 1.25
CA SER A 171 4.23 6.16 0.53
C SER A 171 4.44 4.86 -0.23
N LEU A 172 4.13 3.72 0.39
CA LEU A 172 4.22 2.42 -0.24
C LEU A 172 3.16 2.24 -1.33
N PHE A 173 1.93 2.67 -1.06
CA PHE A 173 0.84 2.65 -2.03
C PHE A 173 1.15 3.49 -3.27
N ALA A 174 1.67 4.69 -3.09
CA ALA A 174 2.07 5.58 -4.18
C ALA A 174 3.20 4.97 -5.00
N TRP A 175 4.22 4.41 -4.36
CA TRP A 175 5.31 3.74 -5.06
C TRP A 175 4.80 2.59 -5.94
N MET A 176 4.01 1.68 -5.39
CA MET A 176 3.46 0.54 -6.12
C MET A 176 2.54 0.98 -7.26
N SER A 177 1.67 1.97 -7.02
CA SER A 177 0.75 2.49 -8.03
C SER A 177 1.48 3.16 -9.19
N PHE A 178 2.43 4.06 -8.91
CA PHE A 178 3.25 4.69 -9.96
C PHE A 178 4.09 3.67 -10.72
N TYR A 179 4.57 2.63 -10.05
CA TYR A 179 5.34 1.59 -10.70
C TYR A 179 4.48 0.73 -11.64
N THR A 180 3.26 0.36 -11.24
CA THR A 180 2.27 -0.27 -12.12
C THR A 180 2.02 0.60 -13.35
N MET A 181 1.69 1.88 -13.16
CA MET A 181 1.46 2.82 -14.28
C MET A 181 2.69 2.92 -15.19
N PHE A 182 3.89 3.04 -14.63
CA PHE A 182 5.13 3.11 -15.39
C PHE A 182 5.35 1.87 -16.25
N LYS A 183 5.11 0.67 -15.71
CA LYS A 183 5.24 -0.58 -16.46
C LYS A 183 4.18 -0.74 -17.54
N CYS A 184 2.94 -0.34 -17.28
CA CYS A 184 1.89 -0.29 -18.30
C CYS A 184 2.21 0.64 -19.48
N THR A 185 3.09 1.63 -19.29
CA THR A 185 3.52 2.56 -20.37
C THR A 185 4.75 2.10 -21.14
N GLU A 186 5.40 1.01 -20.73
CA GLU A 186 6.62 0.50 -21.37
C GLU A 186 6.28 -0.17 -22.72
N SER A 187 6.61 0.51 -23.82
CA SER A 187 6.17 0.17 -25.18
C SER A 187 6.82 -1.07 -25.78
N GLU A 188 7.83 -1.67 -25.14
CA GLU A 188 8.65 -2.73 -25.72
C GLU A 188 8.32 -4.14 -25.21
N THR A 189 7.77 -4.28 -24.00
CA THR A 189 7.54 -5.60 -23.37
C THR A 189 6.23 -6.27 -23.79
N LEU A 190 5.27 -5.51 -24.34
CA LEU A 190 3.90 -5.97 -24.64
C LEU A 190 3.75 -6.53 -26.07
N ARG A 191 4.85 -6.91 -26.73
CA ARG A 191 4.79 -7.27 -28.16
C ARG A 191 4.07 -8.59 -28.42
N PHE A 192 4.14 -9.56 -27.51
CA PHE A 192 3.40 -10.83 -27.62
C PHE A 192 3.16 -11.44 -26.23
N ALA A 193 2.01 -11.14 -25.61
CA ALA A 193 1.45 -11.94 -24.52
C ALA A 193 2.38 -12.35 -23.37
N ASN A 194 3.42 -11.56 -23.07
CA ASN A 194 4.20 -11.78 -21.87
C ASN A 194 3.28 -11.52 -20.69
N ILE A 195 3.13 -12.52 -19.83
CA ILE A 195 2.54 -12.31 -18.50
C ILE A 195 3.39 -11.23 -17.87
N ASP A 196 2.86 -10.02 -17.76
CA ASP A 196 3.62 -8.90 -17.24
C ASP A 196 3.55 -8.95 -15.71
N ILE A 197 4.23 -9.95 -15.15
CA ILE A 197 4.45 -10.11 -13.70
C ILE A 197 4.96 -8.79 -13.10
N MET A 198 5.71 -8.01 -13.90
CA MET A 198 6.26 -6.72 -13.49
C MET A 198 5.22 -5.61 -13.34
N SER A 199 4.03 -5.70 -13.93
CA SER A 199 2.89 -4.81 -13.62
C SER A 199 1.85 -5.46 -12.72
N GLY A 200 1.64 -6.78 -12.83
CA GLY A 200 0.70 -7.54 -11.99
C GLY A 200 1.10 -7.60 -10.51
N LEU A 201 2.36 -7.91 -10.17
CA LEU A 201 2.79 -7.98 -8.77
C LEU A 201 2.69 -6.62 -8.05
N PRO A 202 3.18 -5.50 -8.62
CA PRO A 202 3.02 -4.18 -7.99
C PRO A 202 1.54 -3.78 -7.88
N ALA A 203 0.68 -4.16 -8.85
CA ALA A 203 -0.75 -3.94 -8.73
C ALA A 203 -1.35 -4.72 -7.55
N GLY A 204 -0.98 -5.99 -7.38
CA GLY A 204 -1.40 -6.78 -6.22
C GLY A 204 -0.88 -6.22 -4.89
N PHE A 205 0.37 -5.79 -4.84
CA PHE A 205 0.95 -5.10 -3.68
C PHE A 205 0.25 -3.77 -3.38
N SER A 206 -0.20 -3.04 -4.40
CA SER A 206 -1.03 -1.84 -4.20
C SER A 206 -2.40 -2.19 -3.57
N MET A 207 -2.99 -3.34 -3.89
CA MET A 207 -4.25 -3.79 -3.29
C MET A 207 -4.10 -4.24 -1.84
N ILE A 208 -2.99 -4.91 -1.51
CA ILE A 208 -2.70 -5.33 -0.13
C ILE A 208 -2.02 -4.25 0.72
N THR A 209 -1.78 -3.06 0.17
CA THR A 209 -1.51 -1.84 0.95
C THR A 209 -2.79 -1.05 1.20
N ARG A 210 -3.70 -0.99 0.23
CA ARG A 210 -5.04 -0.38 0.35
C ARG A 210 -6.00 -1.00 -0.66
N SER A 211 -7.26 -1.20 -0.29
CA SER A 211 -8.33 -1.68 -1.19
C SER A 211 -8.48 -0.84 -2.48
N ASN A 212 -8.21 0.47 -2.40
CA ASN A 212 -8.21 1.39 -3.55
C ASN A 212 -7.21 0.99 -4.66
N GLY A 213 -6.22 0.14 -4.35
CA GLY A 213 -5.31 -0.41 -5.35
C GLY A 213 -5.99 -1.26 -6.42
N SER A 214 -7.23 -1.71 -6.18
CA SER A 214 -8.04 -2.40 -7.19
C SER A 214 -8.26 -1.54 -8.46
N VAL A 215 -8.34 -0.22 -8.30
CA VAL A 215 -8.45 0.74 -9.42
C VAL A 215 -7.23 0.67 -10.34
N ASN A 216 -6.05 0.27 -9.84
CA ASN A 216 -4.85 0.16 -10.66
C ASN A 216 -4.96 -0.93 -11.75
N LEU A 217 -5.86 -1.90 -11.60
CA LEU A 217 -6.17 -2.86 -12.69
C LEU A 217 -6.68 -2.16 -13.94
N GLY A 218 -7.35 -1.01 -13.80
CA GLY A 218 -7.79 -0.19 -14.92
C GLY A 218 -6.65 0.20 -15.86
N PHE A 219 -5.45 0.47 -15.33
CA PHE A 219 -4.28 0.78 -16.16
C PHE A 219 -3.80 -0.45 -16.95
N ILE A 220 -3.85 -1.63 -16.35
CA ILE A 220 -3.50 -2.89 -17.03
C ILE A 220 -4.50 -3.15 -18.16
N PHE A 221 -5.81 -3.04 -17.89
CA PHE A 221 -6.84 -3.20 -18.91
C PHE A 221 -6.70 -2.18 -20.03
N TYR A 222 -6.49 -0.91 -19.70
CA TYR A 222 -6.29 0.16 -20.68
C TYR A 222 -5.05 -0.08 -21.56
N ALA A 223 -3.92 -0.45 -20.95
CA ALA A 223 -2.68 -0.70 -21.69
C ALA A 223 -2.82 -1.88 -22.66
N THR A 224 -3.44 -2.98 -22.22
CA THR A 224 -3.71 -4.12 -23.10
C THR A 224 -4.68 -3.75 -24.21
N PHE A 225 -5.78 -3.07 -23.88
CA PHE A 225 -6.77 -2.64 -24.87
C PHE A 225 -6.14 -1.74 -25.94
N LYS A 226 -5.31 -0.78 -25.53
CA LYS A 226 -4.56 0.09 -26.43
C LYS A 226 -3.62 -0.72 -27.34
N ASN A 227 -2.88 -1.68 -26.81
CA ASN A 227 -1.98 -2.52 -27.61
C ASN A 227 -2.74 -3.39 -28.62
N VAL A 228 -3.91 -3.92 -28.24
CA VAL A 228 -4.76 -4.70 -29.14
C VAL A 228 -5.19 -3.85 -30.33
N ILE A 229 -5.62 -2.61 -30.10
CA ILE A 229 -6.07 -1.69 -31.15
C ILE A 229 -4.92 -1.19 -32.02
N GLU A 230 -3.84 -0.69 -31.42
CA GLU A 230 -2.78 0.00 -32.15
C GLU A 230 -1.79 -0.95 -32.83
N ARG A 231 -1.66 -2.20 -32.35
CA ARG A 231 -0.64 -3.14 -32.83
C ARG A 231 -1.25 -4.46 -33.30
N THR A 232 -1.96 -5.16 -32.43
CA THR A 232 -2.41 -6.52 -32.72
C THR A 232 -3.40 -6.56 -33.89
N ILE A 233 -4.40 -5.68 -33.92
CA ILE A 233 -5.39 -5.62 -35.01
C ILE A 233 -4.74 -5.25 -36.35
N PRO A 234 -3.92 -4.18 -36.48
CA PRO A 234 -3.23 -3.87 -37.73
C PRO A 234 -2.32 -4.99 -38.24
N GLU A 235 -1.59 -5.68 -37.35
CA GLU A 235 -0.76 -6.83 -37.72
C GLU A 235 -1.59 -8.00 -38.27
N ILE A 236 -2.74 -8.28 -37.66
CA ILE A 236 -3.69 -9.30 -38.14
C ILE A 236 -4.24 -8.92 -39.52
N ILE A 237 -4.67 -7.67 -39.71
CA ILE A 237 -5.19 -7.19 -40.99
C ILE A 237 -4.12 -7.27 -42.09
N TYR A 238 -2.88 -6.89 -41.78
CA TYR A 238 -1.76 -6.98 -42.73
C TYR A 238 -1.47 -8.43 -43.13
N LYS A 239 -1.36 -9.35 -42.15
CA LYS A 239 -1.14 -10.79 -42.42
C LYS A 239 -2.30 -11.41 -43.20
N TYR A 240 -3.54 -11.04 -42.89
CA TYR A 240 -4.73 -11.51 -43.60
C TYR A 240 -4.74 -11.07 -45.07
N ARG A 241 -4.40 -9.80 -45.37
CA ARG A 241 -4.31 -9.30 -46.75
C ARG A 241 -3.20 -9.98 -47.56
N THR A 242 -2.12 -10.39 -46.91
CA THR A 242 -0.93 -10.94 -47.57
C THR A 242 -1.09 -12.44 -47.90
N LEU A 243 -1.87 -13.18 -47.10
CA LEU A 243 -1.93 -14.65 -47.17
C LEU A 243 -3.29 -15.14 -47.71
N LYS A 244 -3.31 -15.76 -48.90
CA LYS A 244 -4.54 -16.16 -49.64
C LYS A 244 -5.21 -17.48 -49.18
N HIS A 245 -4.73 -18.15 -48.13
CA HIS A 245 -5.24 -19.48 -47.73
C HIS A 245 -6.11 -19.47 -46.46
N LYS A 246 -7.29 -20.13 -46.52
CA LYS A 246 -8.26 -20.24 -45.41
C LYS A 246 -7.74 -20.98 -44.16
N ILE A 247 -6.67 -21.78 -44.28
CA ILE A 247 -6.06 -22.56 -43.17
C ILE A 247 -5.34 -21.66 -42.13
N ILE A 248 -5.21 -20.36 -42.42
CA ILE A 248 -4.41 -19.41 -41.60
C ILE A 248 -5.26 -18.68 -40.54
N LEU A 249 -6.59 -18.81 -40.58
CA LEU A 249 -7.51 -18.18 -39.63
C LEU A 249 -7.18 -18.46 -38.14
N PRO A 250 -6.90 -19.71 -37.70
CA PRO A 250 -6.53 -19.96 -36.30
C PRO A 250 -5.18 -19.32 -35.91
N PHE A 251 -4.20 -19.27 -36.84
CA PHE A 251 -2.91 -18.61 -36.62
C PHE A 251 -3.02 -17.07 -36.57
N LEU A 252 -4.02 -16.50 -37.24
CA LEU A 252 -4.35 -15.07 -37.18
C LEU A 252 -5.03 -14.66 -35.86
N LEU A 253 -5.80 -15.56 -35.24
CA LEU A 253 -6.47 -15.30 -33.96
C LEU A 253 -5.58 -15.61 -32.74
N LEU A 254 -4.50 -16.37 -32.92
CA LEU A 254 -3.56 -16.73 -31.85
C LEU A 254 -3.01 -15.51 -31.07
N PRO A 255 -2.62 -14.37 -31.69
CA PRO A 255 -2.20 -13.18 -30.95
C PRO A 255 -3.28 -12.61 -30.02
N LEU A 256 -4.55 -12.61 -30.46
CA LEU A 256 -5.66 -12.16 -29.63
C LEU A 256 -5.89 -13.11 -28.45
N PHE A 257 -5.91 -14.42 -28.72
CA PHE A 257 -6.05 -15.43 -27.68
C PHE A 257 -4.92 -15.35 -26.63
N THR A 258 -3.67 -15.22 -27.08
CA THR A 258 -2.52 -15.09 -26.17
C THR A 258 -2.58 -13.80 -25.34
N THR A 259 -3.02 -12.66 -25.91
CA THR A 259 -3.24 -11.44 -25.12
C THR A 259 -4.34 -11.61 -24.06
N LEU A 260 -5.43 -12.32 -24.38
CA LEU A 260 -6.52 -12.59 -23.43
C LEU A 260 -6.03 -13.46 -22.27
N VAL A 261 -5.31 -14.54 -22.56
CA VAL A 261 -4.72 -15.42 -21.54
C VAL A 261 -3.72 -14.64 -20.68
N SER A 262 -2.86 -13.82 -21.29
CA SER A 262 -1.88 -12.99 -20.57
C SER A 262 -2.54 -12.00 -19.60
N VAL A 263 -3.61 -11.31 -20.02
CA VAL A 263 -4.36 -10.40 -19.13
C VAL A 263 -5.03 -11.17 -18.01
N PHE A 264 -5.68 -12.30 -18.33
CA PHE A 264 -6.32 -13.13 -17.31
C PHE A 264 -5.32 -13.57 -16.23
N LEU A 265 -4.14 -14.05 -16.64
CA LEU A 265 -3.08 -14.46 -15.72
C LEU A 265 -2.53 -13.27 -14.91
N THR A 266 -2.29 -12.13 -15.54
CA THR A 266 -1.78 -10.92 -14.87
C THR A 266 -2.77 -10.41 -13.83
N VAL A 267 -4.07 -10.38 -14.15
CA VAL A 267 -5.14 -9.99 -13.23
C VAL A 267 -5.28 -11.01 -12.09
N THR A 268 -5.18 -12.30 -12.39
CA THR A 268 -5.19 -13.35 -11.36
C THR A 268 -4.02 -13.17 -10.39
N ILE A 269 -2.81 -12.92 -10.88
CA ILE A 269 -1.63 -12.66 -10.06
C ILE A 269 -1.83 -11.41 -9.19
N ALA A 270 -2.45 -10.35 -9.74
CA ALA A 270 -2.72 -9.13 -9.00
C ALA A 270 -3.80 -9.32 -7.91
N LEU A 271 -4.87 -10.07 -8.20
CA LEU A 271 -5.98 -10.30 -7.27
C LEU A 271 -5.68 -11.32 -6.18
N LEU A 272 -4.79 -12.29 -6.45
CA LEU A 272 -4.50 -13.40 -5.53
C LEU A 272 -4.12 -12.91 -4.12
N PRO A 273 -3.15 -11.98 -3.92
CA PRO A 273 -2.82 -11.47 -2.59
C PRO A 273 -4.00 -10.80 -1.88
N PHE A 274 -4.83 -10.06 -2.62
CA PHE A 274 -6.00 -9.41 -2.06
C PHE A 274 -7.03 -10.44 -1.57
N LEU A 275 -7.34 -11.44 -2.39
CA LEU A 275 -8.26 -12.52 -2.02
C LEU A 275 -7.76 -13.31 -0.80
N LEU A 276 -6.45 -13.58 -0.72
CA LEU A 276 -5.86 -14.24 0.44
C LEU A 276 -6.05 -13.45 1.74
N VAL A 277 -5.88 -12.12 1.69
CA VAL A 277 -6.13 -11.24 2.84
C VAL A 277 -7.61 -11.26 3.23
N GLN A 278 -8.53 -11.21 2.27
CA GLN A 278 -9.96 -11.27 2.55
C GLN A 278 -10.36 -12.61 3.18
N THR A 279 -9.84 -13.72 2.66
CA THR A 279 -10.06 -15.06 3.24
C THR A 279 -9.50 -15.17 4.64
N TYR A 280 -8.29 -14.65 4.89
CA TYR A 280 -7.69 -14.61 6.23
C TYR A 280 -8.58 -13.84 7.23
N ASN A 281 -9.07 -12.66 6.84
CA ASN A 281 -9.93 -11.85 7.69
C ASN A 281 -11.25 -12.55 8.00
N TYR A 282 -11.87 -13.18 6.99
CA TYR A 282 -13.09 -13.97 7.16
C TYR A 282 -12.86 -15.14 8.12
N LEU A 283 -11.82 -15.94 7.92
CA LEU A 283 -11.52 -17.08 8.80
C LEU A 283 -11.19 -16.64 10.23
N LYS A 284 -10.65 -15.44 10.42
CA LYS A 284 -10.27 -14.93 11.73
C LYS A 284 -11.44 -14.38 12.55
N TYR A 285 -12.39 -13.70 11.91
CA TYR A 285 -13.49 -13.02 12.61
C TYR A 285 -14.83 -13.73 12.48
N CYS A 286 -15.10 -14.40 11.35
CA CYS A 286 -16.39 -15.02 11.06
C CYS A 286 -16.45 -16.52 11.36
N VAL A 287 -15.31 -17.17 11.55
CA VAL A 287 -15.25 -18.56 12.02
C VAL A 287 -14.89 -18.54 13.50
N HIS A 288 -15.66 -19.25 14.31
CA HIS A 288 -15.40 -19.37 15.73
C HIS A 288 -14.00 -19.93 15.96
N ASN A 289 -13.19 -19.18 16.68
CA ASN A 289 -11.80 -19.49 16.99
C ASN A 289 -11.49 -18.90 18.36
N ASP A 290 -10.94 -19.72 19.25
CA ASP A 290 -10.43 -19.23 20.53
C ASP A 290 -9.24 -18.30 20.27
N HIS A 291 -9.31 -17.07 20.79
CA HIS A 291 -8.24 -16.10 20.65
C HIS A 291 -7.35 -16.12 21.90
N ASN A 292 -6.05 -16.36 21.71
CA ASN A 292 -5.05 -16.27 22.78
C ASN A 292 -4.48 -14.85 22.87
N LEU A 293 -5.35 -13.86 23.12
CA LEU A 293 -4.92 -12.46 23.28
C LEU A 293 -4.50 -12.19 24.73
N PRO A 294 -3.41 -11.44 24.97
CA PRO A 294 -3.10 -10.91 26.29
C PRO A 294 -4.28 -10.13 26.90
N GLU A 295 -4.46 -10.24 28.21
CA GLU A 295 -5.60 -9.66 28.93
C GLU A 295 -5.70 -8.14 28.74
N PHE A 296 -4.57 -7.42 28.66
CA PHE A 296 -4.56 -5.97 28.45
C PHE A 296 -5.09 -5.53 27.07
N LEU A 297 -5.21 -6.46 26.11
CA LEU A 297 -5.82 -6.22 24.80
C LEU A 297 -7.31 -6.59 24.77
N SER A 298 -7.83 -7.24 25.80
CA SER A 298 -9.26 -7.52 25.95
C SER A 298 -9.98 -6.22 26.33
N ASN A 299 -10.57 -5.56 25.35
CA ASN A 299 -11.35 -4.33 25.54
C ASN A 299 -12.79 -4.58 25.07
N THR A 300 -13.76 -4.30 25.95
CA THR A 300 -15.20 -4.47 25.69
C THR A 300 -15.75 -3.53 24.63
N GLU A 301 -15.04 -2.45 24.30
CA GLU A 301 -15.44 -1.50 23.25
C GLU A 301 -15.17 -2.00 21.82
N TYR A 302 -14.29 -3.00 21.66
CA TYR A 302 -13.87 -3.50 20.36
C TYR A 302 -14.26 -4.97 20.16
N VAL A 303 -14.65 -5.32 18.94
CA VAL A 303 -15.00 -6.69 18.58
C VAL A 303 -13.73 -7.53 18.42
N LEU A 304 -13.66 -8.63 19.17
CA LEU A 304 -12.53 -9.55 19.21
C LEU A 304 -12.68 -10.69 18.17
N PRO A 305 -11.60 -11.38 17.77
CA PRO A 305 -11.66 -12.50 16.83
C PRO A 305 -12.53 -13.65 17.37
N GLY A 306 -13.29 -14.30 16.49
CA GLY A 306 -14.14 -15.44 16.85
C GLY A 306 -15.39 -15.11 17.70
N SER A 307 -15.61 -13.84 18.06
CA SER A 307 -16.71 -13.38 18.92
C SER A 307 -18.00 -13.02 18.17
N ALA A 308 -18.24 -13.63 17.00
CA ALA A 308 -19.38 -13.35 16.11
C ALA A 308 -20.78 -13.61 16.72
N GLU A 309 -20.85 -14.04 17.98
CA GLU A 309 -22.06 -14.32 18.75
C GLU A 309 -22.36 -13.28 19.85
N SER A 310 -21.90 -12.04 19.76
CA SER A 310 -22.36 -11.00 20.72
C SER A 310 -23.85 -10.69 20.50
N PRO A 311 -24.75 -10.98 21.47
CA PRO A 311 -26.18 -10.75 21.31
C PRO A 311 -26.47 -9.26 21.54
N GLY A 312 -26.47 -8.47 20.47
CA GLY A 312 -26.94 -7.08 20.53
C GLY A 312 -26.21 -6.06 19.65
N VAL A 313 -25.14 -6.44 18.95
CA VAL A 313 -24.43 -5.53 18.03
C VAL A 313 -24.28 -6.20 16.68
N THR A 314 -24.35 -5.38 15.63
CA THR A 314 -24.43 -5.59 14.18
C THR A 314 -23.36 -6.51 13.54
N VAL A 315 -22.79 -7.48 14.24
CA VAL A 315 -21.70 -8.36 13.78
C VAL A 315 -22.22 -9.44 12.82
N VAL A 316 -23.46 -9.91 13.01
CA VAL A 316 -24.10 -10.93 12.17
C VAL A 316 -24.24 -10.51 10.70
N TYR A 317 -24.32 -9.21 10.40
CA TYR A 317 -24.43 -8.73 9.01
C TYR A 317 -23.12 -8.70 8.21
N HIS A 318 -21.95 -8.79 8.87
CA HIS A 318 -20.66 -8.79 8.18
C HIS A 318 -20.25 -10.17 7.67
N CYS A 319 -20.62 -11.24 8.38
CA CYS A 319 -20.24 -12.60 8.01
C CYS A 319 -21.15 -13.26 6.97
N HIS A 320 -22.36 -12.71 6.73
CA HIS A 320 -23.30 -13.22 5.73
C HIS A 320 -23.15 -12.62 4.32
N ILE A 321 -22.23 -11.68 4.10
CA ILE A 321 -22.00 -11.08 2.78
C ILE A 321 -20.52 -11.29 2.38
N PRO A 322 -20.17 -12.43 1.75
CA PRO A 322 -18.78 -12.80 1.54
C PRO A 322 -18.03 -11.94 0.51
N ILE A 323 -18.72 -11.06 -0.24
CA ILE A 323 -18.12 -10.35 -1.39
C ILE A 323 -18.63 -8.90 -1.57
N TYR A 324 -19.90 -8.61 -1.30
CA TYR A 324 -20.53 -7.34 -1.70
C TYR A 324 -20.15 -6.12 -0.84
N LYS A 325 -19.95 -6.28 0.48
CA LYS A 325 -19.52 -5.16 1.34
C LYS A 325 -18.00 -4.91 1.35
N VAL A 326 -17.22 -5.83 0.78
CA VAL A 326 -15.75 -5.77 0.65
C VAL A 326 -15.32 -4.68 -0.35
N ILE A 327 -16.19 -4.34 -1.31
CA ILE A 327 -16.00 -3.19 -2.23
C ILE A 327 -16.37 -1.87 -1.52
N THR A 328 -17.37 -1.88 -0.63
CA THR A 328 -17.78 -0.68 0.13
C THR A 328 -16.86 -0.31 1.30
N GLY A 329 -15.73 -1.00 1.50
CA GLY A 329 -14.59 -0.41 2.21
C GLY A 329 -14.13 0.92 1.58
N MET A 330 -14.50 1.19 0.31
CA MET A 330 -14.38 2.50 -0.34
C MET A 330 -15.27 3.60 0.28
N LEU A 331 -16.35 3.26 0.99
CA LEU A 331 -17.32 4.21 1.58
C LEU A 331 -17.27 4.28 3.12
N VAL A 332 -16.73 3.27 3.81
CA VAL A 332 -16.56 3.35 5.27
C VAL A 332 -15.40 4.28 5.65
N SER A 333 -14.40 4.42 4.78
CA SER A 333 -13.34 5.44 4.94
C SER A 333 -13.88 6.88 4.98
N SER A 334 -15.09 7.15 4.46
CA SER A 334 -15.72 8.48 4.55
C SER A 334 -16.47 8.73 5.87
N ASN A 335 -16.81 7.69 6.64
CA ASN A 335 -17.54 7.84 7.91
C ASN A 335 -16.65 7.67 9.15
N ILE A 336 -15.38 7.32 8.98
CA ILE A 336 -14.38 7.33 10.07
C ILE A 336 -13.67 8.71 10.14
N ILE A 337 -13.92 9.61 9.17
CA ILE A 337 -13.28 10.93 9.06
C ILE A 337 -14.23 12.09 9.47
N ASN A 338 -15.40 11.81 10.05
CA ASN A 338 -16.29 12.86 10.58
C ASN A 338 -16.47 12.76 12.09
#